data_AF-A0A5N9GME3-F1
#
_entry.id   AF-A0A5N9GME3-F1
#
_cell.length_a   1.000
_cell.length_b   1.000
_cell.length_c   1.000
_cell.angle_alpha   90.00
_cell.angle_beta   90.00
_cell.angle_gamma   90.00
#
_symmetry.space_group_name_H-M   'P 1'
#
loop_
_entity.id
_entity.type
_entity.pdbx_description
1 polymer ?
#
loop_
_entity_poly.entity_id
_entity_poly.type
_entity_poly.pdbx_seq_one_letter_code
_entity_poly.pdbx_strand_id
1 'polypeptide(L)'
;MSQNIEGRHVEITDYAEELMSVPRAHVRMEYSQTNSGVVLTHEGNELVKCPLTRSGMAAAGFMSQAMGVELPTLNETVNVRVSTGVLFRVITIAGLDFENDASFIILDRMLEEAELQRGSASGSE
;
A
#
# COMPACT_ATOMS: atom_id res chain seq x y z
N MET A 1 21.86 -19.69 14.70
CA MET A 1 21.90 -18.31 15.22
C MET A 1 21.15 -17.44 14.23
N SER A 2 19.85 -17.32 14.42
CA SER A 2 18.99 -16.49 13.56
C SER A 2 19.14 -15.05 14.03
N GLN A 3 19.82 -14.21 13.26
CA GLN A 3 19.77 -12.78 13.52
C GLN A 3 18.39 -12.28 13.09
N ASN A 4 17.63 -11.75 14.04
CA ASN A 4 16.39 -11.01 13.77
C ASN A 4 16.69 -9.86 12.80
N ILE A 5 16.10 -9.92 11.61
CA ILE A 5 16.15 -8.85 10.61
C ILE A 5 14.92 -7.96 10.81
N GLU A 6 14.83 -7.28 11.96
CA GLU A 6 13.79 -6.26 12.16
C GLU A 6 14.11 -5.03 11.28
N GLY A 7 13.16 -4.63 10.43
CA GLY A 7 13.20 -3.36 9.70
C GLY A 7 13.85 -3.33 8.31
N ARG A 8 14.17 -4.48 7.68
CA ARG A 8 14.63 -4.50 6.27
C ARG A 8 13.56 -4.82 5.24
N HIS A 9 12.43 -5.35 5.70
CA HIS A 9 11.35 -5.82 4.85
C HIS A 9 10.12 -4.94 5.05
N VAL A 10 9.23 -4.97 4.06
CA VAL A 10 7.91 -4.37 4.19
C VAL A 10 7.16 -5.09 5.30
N GLU A 11 6.56 -4.33 6.20
CA GLU A 11 5.71 -4.84 7.29
C GLU A 11 4.25 -4.55 6.94
N ILE A 12 3.41 -5.58 7.01
CA ILE A 12 1.95 -5.46 6.91
C ILE A 12 1.41 -5.88 8.26
N THR A 13 0.55 -5.05 8.87
CA THR A 13 0.05 -5.30 10.22
C THR A 13 -1.21 -6.17 10.19
N ASP A 14 -1.48 -6.90 11.27
CA ASP A 14 -2.74 -7.66 11.43
C ASP A 14 -3.97 -6.75 11.32
N TYR A 15 -3.83 -5.48 11.73
CA TYR A 15 -4.87 -4.47 11.60
C TYR A 15 -5.27 -4.21 10.14
N ALA A 16 -4.35 -4.38 9.18
CA ALA A 16 -4.69 -4.29 7.76
C ALA A 16 -5.69 -5.38 7.35
N GLU A 17 -5.51 -6.62 7.82
CA GLU A 17 -6.43 -7.72 7.56
C GLU A 17 -7.80 -7.49 8.21
N GLU A 18 -7.80 -7.05 9.47
CA GLU A 18 -9.03 -6.69 10.20
C GLU A 18 -9.82 -5.59 9.47
N LEU A 19 -9.12 -4.53 9.02
CA LEU A 19 -9.73 -3.44 8.28
C LEU A 19 -10.35 -3.92 6.96
N MET A 20 -9.69 -4.85 6.28
CA MET A 20 -10.17 -5.43 5.02
C MET A 20 -11.33 -6.43 5.20
N SER A 21 -11.50 -7.01 6.39
CA SER A 21 -12.57 -7.98 6.68
C SER A 21 -13.98 -7.38 6.56
N VAL A 22 -14.10 -6.05 6.66
CA VAL A 22 -15.36 -5.32 6.50
C VAL A 22 -15.34 -4.52 5.19
N PRO A 23 -16.11 -4.92 4.16
CA PRO A 23 -16.19 -4.16 2.91
C PRO A 23 -16.72 -2.73 3.10
N ARG A 24 -16.01 -1.76 2.56
CA ARG A 24 -16.35 -0.33 2.59
C ARG A 24 -16.13 0.29 1.21
N ALA A 25 -17.06 1.16 0.81
CA ALA A 25 -16.91 1.96 -0.41
C ALA A 25 -15.75 2.97 -0.28
N HIS A 26 -15.48 3.42 0.94
CA HIS A 26 -14.45 4.42 1.24
C HIS A 26 -13.76 4.15 2.57
N VAL A 27 -12.45 4.00 2.51
CA VAL A 27 -11.52 3.93 3.64
C VAL A 27 -10.60 5.15 3.51
N ARG A 28 -10.55 5.97 4.56
CA ARG A 28 -9.70 7.17 4.61
C ARG A 28 -8.39 6.82 5.31
N MET A 29 -7.28 7.10 4.66
CA MET A 29 -5.95 6.75 5.13
C MET A 29 -5.00 7.92 4.95
N GLU A 30 -3.89 7.89 5.67
CA GLU A 30 -2.80 8.83 5.50
C GLU A 30 -1.58 8.08 4.97
N TYR A 31 -0.96 8.64 3.93
CA TYR A 31 0.22 8.07 3.32
C TYR A 31 1.36 9.05 3.45
N SER A 32 2.39 8.69 4.21
CA SER A 32 3.43 9.62 4.65
C SER A 32 4.83 9.05 4.41
N GLN A 33 5.77 9.91 4.06
CA GLN A 33 7.20 9.55 4.04
C GLN A 33 7.90 10.22 5.21
N THR A 34 8.68 9.44 5.95
CA THR A 34 9.48 9.87 7.08
C THR A 34 10.94 9.49 6.86
N ASN A 35 11.81 9.84 7.82
CA ASN A 35 13.22 9.44 7.77
C ASN A 35 13.44 7.91 7.90
N SER A 36 12.43 7.13 8.29
CA SER A 36 12.52 5.67 8.38
C SER A 36 11.97 4.94 7.15
N GLY A 37 11.20 5.61 6.30
CA GLY A 37 10.52 4.98 5.18
C GLY A 37 9.15 5.60 4.89
N VAL A 38 8.31 4.84 4.22
CA VAL A 38 6.94 5.25 3.86
C VAL A 38 5.95 4.44 4.67
N VAL A 39 4.92 5.09 5.21
CA VAL A 39 3.91 4.47 6.07
C VAL A 39 2.51 4.78 5.56
N LEU A 40 1.66 3.77 5.51
CA LEU A 40 0.22 3.91 5.29
C LEU A 40 -0.50 3.68 6.62
N THR A 41 -1.34 4.62 7.05
CA THR A 41 -2.09 4.53 8.30
C THR A 41 -3.59 4.70 8.09
N HIS A 42 -4.38 4.16 9.00
CA HIS A 42 -5.81 4.39 9.13
C HIS A 42 -6.14 4.72 10.58
N GLU A 43 -6.71 5.90 10.83
CA GLU A 43 -7.05 6.39 12.17
C GLU A 43 -5.86 6.35 13.16
N GLY A 44 -4.67 6.69 12.67
CA GLY A 44 -3.42 6.66 13.45
C GLY A 44 -2.81 5.26 13.65
N ASN A 45 -3.46 4.20 13.18
CA ASN A 45 -2.93 2.84 13.23
C ASN A 45 -2.20 2.50 11.93
N GLU A 46 -1.03 1.90 12.03
CA GLU A 46 -0.22 1.51 10.89
C GLU A 46 -0.84 0.31 10.17
N LEU A 47 -0.91 0.39 8.83
CA LEU A 47 -1.34 -0.70 7.97
C LEU A 47 -0.14 -1.35 7.28
N VAL A 48 0.74 -0.51 6.75
CA VAL A 48 1.95 -0.93 6.03
C VAL A 48 3.11 -0.01 6.36
N LYS A 49 4.29 -0.58 6.58
CA LYS A 49 5.57 0.15 6.63
C LYS A 49 6.49 -0.34 5.54
N CYS A 50 6.95 0.58 4.71
CA CYS A 50 7.93 0.36 3.66
C CYS A 50 9.26 0.99 4.07
N PRO A 51 10.30 0.22 4.46
CA PRO A 51 11.57 0.80 4.87
C PRO A 51 12.33 1.43 3.69
N LEU A 52 13.34 2.26 3.97
CA LEU A 52 14.24 2.87 2.97
C LEU A 52 15.22 1.85 2.34
N THR A 53 14.69 0.78 1.78
CA THR A 53 15.40 -0.22 0.97
C THR A 53 14.89 -0.15 -0.47
N ARG A 54 15.61 -0.77 -1.43
CA ARG A 54 15.16 -0.81 -2.84
C ARG A 54 13.77 -1.44 -2.95
N SER A 55 13.56 -2.58 -2.31
CA SER A 55 12.28 -3.29 -2.33
C SER A 55 11.19 -2.55 -1.56
N GLY A 56 11.52 -1.94 -0.40
CA GLY A 56 10.56 -1.13 0.36
C GLY A 56 10.09 0.10 -0.43
N MET A 57 11.00 0.83 -1.07
CA MET A 57 10.63 1.98 -1.89
C MET A 57 9.93 1.58 -3.20
N ALA A 58 10.24 0.41 -3.78
CA ALA A 58 9.48 -0.14 -4.89
C ALA A 58 8.03 -0.43 -4.48
N ALA A 59 7.84 -1.11 -3.34
CA ALA A 59 6.52 -1.37 -2.76
C ALA A 59 5.73 -0.07 -2.60
N ALA A 60 6.34 0.94 -1.96
CA ALA A 60 5.72 2.24 -1.76
C ALA A 60 5.32 2.92 -3.09
N GLY A 61 6.21 2.91 -4.09
CA GLY A 61 5.91 3.45 -5.42
C GLY A 61 4.71 2.77 -6.08
N PHE A 62 4.65 1.44 -6.04
CA PHE A 62 3.52 0.70 -6.63
C PHE A 62 2.22 0.82 -5.82
N MET A 63 2.31 0.90 -4.50
CA MET A 63 1.16 1.22 -3.64
C MET A 63 0.57 2.60 -4.02
N SER A 64 1.42 3.60 -4.28
CA SER A 64 1.01 4.93 -4.71
C SER A 64 0.20 4.85 -6.02
N GLN A 65 0.71 4.10 -7.00
CA GLN A 65 0.03 3.86 -8.28
C GLN A 65 -1.31 3.14 -8.11
N ALA A 66 -1.37 2.12 -7.25
CA ALA A 66 -2.59 1.40 -6.93
C ALA A 66 -3.63 2.27 -6.19
N MET A 67 -3.19 3.23 -5.38
CA MET A 67 -4.08 4.20 -4.72
C MET A 67 -4.46 5.37 -5.64
N GLY A 68 -3.74 5.57 -6.75
CA GLY A 68 -3.96 6.69 -7.66
C GLY A 68 -3.52 8.03 -7.06
N VAL A 69 -2.48 8.02 -6.22
CA VAL A 69 -1.92 9.21 -5.58
C VAL A 69 -0.43 9.29 -5.84
N GLU A 70 0.14 10.48 -5.64
CA GLU A 70 1.59 10.66 -5.67
C GLU A 70 2.24 10.03 -4.43
N LEU A 71 3.44 9.50 -4.61
CA LEU A 71 4.28 9.08 -3.49
C LEU A 71 4.65 10.33 -2.67
N PRO A 72 4.31 10.41 -1.37
CA PRO A 72 4.66 11.54 -0.53
C PRO A 72 6.16 11.77 -0.52
N THR A 73 6.59 13.03 -0.55
CA THR A 73 8.00 13.37 -0.34
C THR A 73 8.34 13.40 1.15
N LEU A 74 9.63 13.52 1.48
CA LEU A 74 10.11 13.43 2.85
C LEU A 74 9.43 14.46 3.78
N ASN A 75 8.85 13.96 4.86
CA ASN A 75 8.05 14.68 5.86
C ASN A 75 6.71 15.23 5.34
N GLU A 76 6.26 14.79 4.17
CA GLU A 76 4.93 15.10 3.66
C GLU A 76 3.95 13.95 3.94
N THR A 77 2.67 14.30 3.92
CA THR A 77 1.56 13.37 4.08
C THR A 77 0.51 13.66 3.03
N VAL A 78 0.05 12.61 2.36
CA VAL A 78 -1.02 12.63 1.37
C VAL A 78 -2.23 11.92 1.96
N ASN A 79 -3.40 12.57 1.88
CA ASN A 79 -4.66 11.94 2.26
C ASN A 79 -5.15 11.02 1.13
N VAL A 80 -5.47 9.78 1.47
CA VAL A 80 -5.94 8.76 0.53
C VAL A 80 -7.36 8.35 0.88
N ARG A 81 -8.20 8.17 -0.15
CA ARG A 81 -9.55 7.61 0.01
C ARG A 81 -9.83 6.58 -1.08
N VAL A 82 -9.90 5.31 -0.70
CA VAL A 82 -10.13 4.20 -1.63
C VAL A 82 -11.14 3.20 -1.09
N SER A 83 -11.69 2.31 -1.92
CA SER A 83 -12.53 1.22 -1.44
C SER A 83 -11.70 0.12 -0.78
N THR A 84 -12.32 -0.76 0.01
CA THR A 84 -11.64 -1.94 0.56
C THR A 84 -11.06 -2.85 -0.54
N GLY A 85 -11.70 -2.89 -1.73
CA GLY A 85 -11.19 -3.65 -2.88
C GLY A 85 -9.87 -3.10 -3.42
N VAL A 86 -9.72 -1.77 -3.48
CA VAL A 86 -8.44 -1.14 -3.84
C VAL A 86 -7.42 -1.32 -2.72
N LEU A 87 -7.83 -1.17 -1.45
CA LEU A 87 -6.94 -1.42 -0.31
C LEU A 87 -6.38 -2.85 -0.32
N PHE A 88 -7.20 -3.87 -0.63
CA PHE A 88 -6.74 -5.24 -0.79
C PHE A 88 -5.59 -5.38 -1.79
N ARG A 89 -5.68 -4.67 -2.92
CA ARG A 89 -4.63 -4.67 -3.96
C ARG A 89 -3.38 -3.96 -3.47
N VAL A 90 -3.54 -2.84 -2.77
CA VAL A 90 -2.43 -2.10 -2.15
C VAL A 90 -1.67 -2.98 -1.15
N ILE A 91 -2.38 -3.67 -0.25
CA ILE A 91 -1.76 -4.60 0.71
C ILE A 91 -1.11 -5.80 0.01
N THR A 92 -1.75 -6.35 -1.03
CA THR A 92 -1.18 -7.44 -1.83
C THR A 92 0.13 -7.01 -2.50
N ILE A 93 0.17 -5.81 -3.10
CA ILE A 93 1.36 -5.23 -3.72
C ILE A 93 2.47 -5.04 -2.69
N ALA A 94 2.14 -4.55 -1.49
CA ALA A 94 3.11 -4.36 -0.42
C ALA A 94 3.81 -5.66 -0.01
N GLY A 95 3.11 -6.80 -0.11
CA GLY A 95 3.62 -8.12 0.24
C GLY A 95 4.38 -8.85 -0.87
N LEU A 96 4.54 -8.25 -2.06
CA LEU A 96 5.24 -8.89 -3.16
C LEU A 96 6.76 -8.94 -2.95
N ASP A 97 7.37 -10.01 -3.44
CA ASP A 97 8.83 -10.11 -3.56
C ASP A 97 9.29 -9.49 -4.88
N PHE A 98 9.81 -8.27 -4.83
CA PHE A 98 10.31 -7.53 -5.99
C PHE A 98 11.69 -8.01 -6.49
N GLU A 99 12.30 -9.01 -5.85
CA GLU A 99 13.46 -9.71 -6.39
C GLU A 99 13.06 -10.93 -7.24
N ASN A 100 11.78 -11.29 -7.24
CA ASN A 100 11.21 -12.37 -8.04
C ASN A 100 10.43 -11.82 -9.24
N ASP A 101 10.93 -12.07 -10.45
CA ASP A 101 10.29 -11.63 -11.71
C ASP A 101 8.84 -12.10 -11.85
N ALA A 102 8.48 -13.27 -11.31
CA ALA A 102 7.10 -13.77 -11.36
C ALA A 102 6.12 -12.90 -10.56
N SER A 103 6.59 -12.18 -9.53
CA SER A 103 5.78 -11.25 -8.76
C SER A 103 5.26 -10.09 -9.61
N PHE A 104 5.97 -9.73 -10.69
CA PHE A 104 5.56 -8.62 -11.56
C PHE A 104 4.29 -8.94 -12.36
N ILE A 105 4.01 -10.22 -12.64
CA ILE A 105 2.73 -10.63 -13.26
C ILE A 105 1.56 -10.33 -12.31
N ILE A 106 1.76 -10.60 -11.01
CA ILE A 106 0.75 -10.31 -9.99
C ILE A 106 0.62 -8.80 -9.80
N LEU A 107 1.75 -8.08 -9.75
CA LEU A 107 1.78 -6.63 -9.66
C LEU A 107 0.96 -5.99 -10.78
N ASP A 108 1.23 -6.33 -12.04
CA ASP A 108 0.54 -5.78 -13.20
C ASP A 108 -0.97 -5.98 -13.09
N ARG A 109 -1.38 -7.19 -12.68
CA ARG A 109 -2.80 -7.48 -12.46
C ARG A 109 -3.42 -6.66 -11.33
N MET A 110 -2.71 -6.51 -10.21
CA MET A 110 -3.19 -5.73 -9.07
C MET A 110 -3.30 -4.24 -9.42
N LEU A 111 -2.36 -3.70 -10.19
CA LEU A 111 -2.40 -2.31 -10.67
C LEU A 111 -3.56 -2.08 -11.62
N GLU A 112 -3.72 -2.94 -12.64
CA GLU A 112 -4.83 -2.88 -13.61
C GLU A 112 -6.19 -2.88 -12.89
N GLU A 113 -6.41 -3.85 -12.00
CA GLU A 113 -7.69 -3.96 -11.31
C GLU A 113 -7.93 -2.82 -10.31
N ALA A 114 -6.87 -2.30 -9.67
CA ALA A 114 -6.98 -1.13 -8.80
C ALA A 114 -7.41 0.09 -9.61
N GLU A 115 -6.83 0.30 -10.78
CA GLU A 115 -7.21 1.38 -11.69
C GLU A 115 -8.69 1.28 -12.11
N LEU A 116 -9.13 0.09 -12.55
CA LEU A 116 -10.52 -0.15 -12.92
C LEU A 116 -11.49 0.16 -11.77
N GLN A 117 -11.13 -0.22 -10.54
CA GLN A 117 -11.97 0.01 -9.35
C GLN A 117 -11.97 1.46 -8.88
N ARG A 118 -10.87 2.20 -9.04
CA ARG A 118 -10.84 3.64 -8.79
C ARG A 118 -11.72 4.37 -9.81
N GLY A 119 -11.64 3.98 -11.09
CA GLY A 119 -12.40 4.59 -12.19
C GLY A 119 -13.91 4.34 -12.11
N SER A 120 -14.34 3.19 -11.61
CA SER A 120 -15.77 2.84 -11.48
C SER A 120 -16.48 3.54 -10.30
N ALA A 121 -15.74 4.27 -9.45
CA ALA A 121 -16.32 5.18 -8.46
C ALA A 121 -16.84 6.51 -9.06
N SER A 122 -16.65 6.74 -10.37
CA SER A 122 -17.19 7.89 -11.11
C SER A 122 -18.59 7.65 -11.69
N GLY A 123 -19.38 6.77 -11.06
CA GLY A 123 -20.83 6.67 -11.27
C GLY A 123 -21.51 7.98 -10.87
N SER A 124 -21.45 8.95 -11.78
CA SER A 124 -22.26 10.15 -11.78
C SER A 124 -23.56 9.78 -12.52
N GLU A 125 -24.67 10.11 -11.86
CA GLU A 125 -26.08 10.00 -12.28
C GLU A 125 -26.82 8.69 -11.95
#